data_AF-T1EK57-F1
#
_entry.id   AF-T1EK57-F1
#
_cell.length_a   1.000
_cell.length_b   1.000
_cell.length_c   1.000
_cell.angle_alpha   90.00
_cell.angle_beta   90.00
_cell.angle_gamma   90.00
#
_symmetry.space_group_name_H-M   'P 1'
#
loop_
_entity.id
_entity.type
_entity.pdbx_description
1 polymer ?
#
loop_
_entity_poly.entity_id
_entity_poly.type
_entity_poly.pdbx_seq_one_letter_code
_entity_poly.pdbx_strand_id
1 'polypeptide(L)' 'YTCDICGRSFSRTNTLVTHRRIHSGEKPFCCEVCGRAFRQPGNLTRHKLIH' A
#
# COMPACT_ATOMS: atom_id res chain seq x y z
N TYR A 1 13.97 -1.86 10.18
CA TYR A 1 12.57 -2.14 10.53
C TYR A 1 12.15 -3.47 9.91
N THR A 2 11.92 -4.51 10.71
CA THR A 2 11.66 -5.89 10.26
C THR A 2 10.18 -6.24 10.25
N CYS A 3 9.75 -7.03 9.27
CA CYS A 3 8.40 -7.58 9.24
C CYS A 3 8.30 -8.81 10.13
N ASP A 4 7.32 -8.78 11.03
CA ASP A 4 6.92 -9.83 11.95
C ASP A 4 6.38 -11.09 11.26
N ILE A 5 5.86 -10.97 10.04
CA ILE A 5 5.18 -12.06 9.33
C ILE A 5 6.13 -12.84 8.42
N CYS A 6 7.05 -12.14 7.73
CA CYS A 6 7.96 -12.76 6.75
C CYS A 6 9.44 -12.50 7.01
N GLY A 7 9.80 -11.85 8.12
CA GLY A 7 11.19 -11.58 8.52
C GLY A 7 11.91 -10.53 7.66
N ARG A 8 11.26 -9.93 6.67
CA ARG A 8 11.91 -9.02 5.71
C ARG A 8 12.30 -7.69 6.36
N SER A 9 13.53 -7.23 6.10
CA SER A 9 14.05 -5.97 6.63
C SER A 9 13.83 -4.80 5.68
N PHE A 10 13.42 -3.66 6.23
CA PHE A 10 13.20 -2.40 5.52
C PHE A 10 14.01 -1.26 6.13
N SER A 11 14.44 -0.34 5.28
CA SER A 11 15.24 0.83 5.64
C SER A 11 14.42 1.95 6.30
N ARG A 12 13.09 1.99 6.09
CA ARG A 12 12.20 3.01 6.68
C ARG A 12 10.94 2.37 7.27
N THR A 13 10.38 2.99 8.32
CA THR A 13 9.14 2.55 8.98
C THR A 13 7.96 2.56 8.01
N ASN A 14 7.81 3.62 7.21
CA ASN A 14 6.70 3.75 6.27
C ASN A 14 6.66 2.62 5.23
N THR A 15 7.81 2.10 4.82
CA THR A 15 7.92 0.98 3.87
C THR A 15 7.55 -0.32 4.55
N LEU A 16 7.94 -0.51 5.82
CA LEU A 16 7.46 -1.64 6.61
C LEU A 16 5.94 -1.59 6.82
N VAL A 17 5.38 -0.46 7.26
CA VAL A 17 3.94 -0.30 7.48
C VAL A 17 3.16 -0.55 6.19
N THR A 18 3.58 0.07 5.09
CA THR A 18 2.95 -0.18 3.80
C THR A 18 3.22 -1.59 3.30
N HIS A 19 4.25 -2.32 3.73
CA HIS A 19 4.48 -3.73 3.43
C HIS A 19 3.58 -4.68 4.24
N ARG A 20 3.25 -4.35 5.50
CA ARG A 20 2.38 -5.19 6.34
C ARG A 20 0.98 -5.39 5.74
N ARG A 21 0.48 -4.42 4.98
CA ARG A 21 -0.80 -4.54 4.24
C ARG A 21 -0.87 -5.71 3.22
N ILE A 22 0.21 -6.50 3.00
CA ILE A 22 0.35 -7.51 1.90
C ILE A 22 -0.25 -8.75 2.50
N HIS A 23 0.21 -9.01 3.71
CA HIS A 23 -0.30 -10.03 4.59
C HIS A 23 -1.75 -9.76 4.99
N SER A 24 -2.15 -8.52 5.31
CA SER A 24 -3.56 -8.24 5.66
C SER A 24 -4.51 -8.06 4.47
N GLY A 25 -3.98 -7.90 3.25
CA GLY A 25 -4.79 -7.59 2.07
C GLY A 25 -5.43 -6.19 2.06
N GLU A 26 -5.17 -5.35 3.07
CA GLU A 26 -5.77 -4.02 3.20
C GLU A 26 -5.40 -3.09 2.04
N LYS A 27 -6.43 -2.46 1.47
CA LYS A 27 -6.30 -1.46 0.41
C LYS A 27 -7.11 -0.22 0.80
N PRO A 28 -6.57 0.62 1.70
CA PRO A 28 -7.32 1.76 2.25
C PRO A 28 -7.55 2.90 1.24
N PHE A 29 -6.90 2.86 0.07
CA PHE A 29 -6.96 3.95 -0.90
C PHE A 29 -7.84 3.56 -2.08
N CYS A 30 -9.12 3.90 -2.05
CA CYS A 30 -10.04 3.63 -3.13
C CYS A 30 -10.08 4.79 -4.13
N CYS A 31 -10.18 4.45 -5.41
CA CYS A 31 -10.54 5.42 -6.44
C CYS A 31 -12.04 5.66 -6.39
N GLU A 32 -12.45 6.92 -6.22
CA GLU A 32 -13.87 7.31 -6.17
C GLU A 32 -14.55 7.25 -7.55
N VAL A 33 -13.77 7.26 -8.64
CA VAL A 33 -14.29 7.23 -10.02
C VAL A 33 -14.66 5.82 -10.45
N CYS A 34 -13.80 4.83 -10.18
CA CYS A 34 -13.99 3.45 -10.65
C CYS A 34 -14.03 2.39 -9.53
N GLY A 35 -13.95 2.79 -8.26
CA GLY A 35 -13.95 1.88 -7.12
C GLY A 35 -12.68 1.06 -6.92
N ARG A 36 -11.64 1.25 -7.75
CA ARG A 36 -10.41 0.45 -7.68
C ARG A 36 -9.61 0.78 -6.42
N ALA A 37 -9.30 -0.25 -5.63
CA ALA A 37 -8.59 -0.09 -4.36
C ALA A 37 -7.06 -0.28 -4.51
N PHE A 38 -6.31 0.58 -3.83
CA PHE A 38 -4.86 0.63 -3.80
C PHE A 38 -4.34 0.59 -2.37
N ARG A 39 -3.10 0.15 -2.27
CA ARG A 39 -2.42 -0.12 -1.01
C ARG A 39 -1.47 1.00 -0.60
N GLN A 40 -1.04 1.80 -1.57
CA GLN A 40 -0.18 2.96 -1.39
C GLN A 40 -0.85 4.19 -2.02
N PRO A 41 -0.72 5.37 -1.39
CA PRO A 41 -1.36 6.59 -1.88
C PRO A 41 -0.78 7.02 -3.23
N GLY A 42 0.53 6.89 -3.44
CA GLY A 42 1.16 7.24 -4.73
C GLY A 42 0.64 6.42 -5.91
N ASN A 43 0.23 5.16 -5.68
CA ASN A 43 -0.39 4.34 -6.72
C ASN A 43 -1.79 4.84 -7.07
N LEU A 44 -2.58 5.25 -6.06
CA LEU A 44 -3.88 5.87 -6.30
C LEU A 44 -3.72 7.20 -7.03
N THR A 45 -2.80 8.07 -6.59
CA THR A 45 -2.55 9.37 -7.24
C THR A 45 -2.18 9.20 -8.71
N ARG A 46 -1.25 8.28 -9.03
CA ARG A 46 -0.88 7.99 -10.42
C ARG A 46 -2.05 7.40 -11.20
N HIS A 47 -2.84 6.53 -10.59
CA HIS A 47 -4.04 5.98 -11.22
C HIS A 47 -5.11 7.04 -11.51
N LYS A 48 -5.25 8.05 -10.66
CA LYS A 48 -6.18 9.16 -10.90
C LYS A 48 -5.83 9.96 -12.17
N LEU A 49 -4.59 9.91 -12.65
CA LEU A 49 -4.15 10.62 -13.87
C LEU A 49 -4.61 9.95 -15.17
N ILE A 50 -5.03 8.68 -15.12
CA ILE A 50 -5.51 7.95 -16.31
C ILE A 50 -7.04 7.93 -16.42
N HIS A 51 -7.71 8.58 -15.47
CA HIS A 51 -9.11 8.97 -15.62
C HIS A 51 -9.16 10.30 -16.39
#